data_AF-A0A939QBW9-F1
#
_entry.id   AF-A0A939QBW9-F1
#
_cell.length_a   1.000
_cell.length_b   1.000
_cell.length_c   1.000
_cell.angle_alpha   90.00
_cell.angle_beta   90.00
_cell.angle_gamma   90.00
#
_symmetry.space_group_name_H-M   'P 1'
#
loop_
_entity.id
_entity.type
_entity.pdbx_description
1 polymer ?
#
loop_
_entity_poly.entity_id
_entity_poly.type
_entity_poly.pdbx_seq_one_letter_code
_entity_poly.pdbx_strand_id
1 'polypeptide(L)'
;MFVSPVHQFLGESLITLSIVGLLITLFLKESGGGMHRASLIALRIWVILLSVQWLLGVITYFAYPAGARPSLAHPLLMTAVVAAAHMLAGKVRKAPETGRNLAMGAFAAAAVLMWIGIQLV
;
A
#
# COMPACT_ATOMS: atom_id res chain seq x y z
N MET A 1 19.38 -5.12 16.26
CA MET A 1 18.72 -5.45 14.98
C MET A 1 17.53 -4.48 14.84
N PHE A 2 17.66 -3.43 14.01
CA PHE A 2 16.71 -2.29 13.96
C PHE A 2 15.53 -2.49 12.97
N VAL A 3 15.44 -3.65 12.31
CA VAL A 3 14.50 -3.89 11.21
C VAL A 3 13.05 -3.97 11.70
N SER A 4 12.79 -4.59 12.85
CA SER A 4 11.42 -4.80 13.36
C SER A 4 10.68 -3.49 13.70
N PRO A 5 11.26 -2.52 14.44
CA PRO A 5 10.60 -1.24 14.69
C PRO A 5 10.31 -0.44 13.41
N VAL A 6 11.24 -0.47 12.44
CA VAL A 6 11.07 0.22 11.15
C VAL A 6 9.97 -0.41 10.31
N HIS A 7 9.89 -1.75 10.28
CA HIS A 7 8.82 -2.50 9.62
C HIS A 7 7.45 -2.20 10.22
N GLN A 8 7.34 -2.13 11.55
CA GLN A 8 6.08 -1.79 12.20
C GLN A 8 5.62 -0.36 11.89
N PHE A 9 6.54 0.60 12.00
CA PHE A 9 6.28 2.00 11.68
C PHE A 9 5.82 2.21 10.23
N LEU A 10 6.43 1.51 9.27
CA LEU A 10 6.01 1.55 7.86
C LEU A 10 4.62 0.95 7.65
N GLY A 11 4.25 -0.10 8.39
CA GLY A 11 2.91 -0.68 8.37
C GLY A 11 1.83 0.32 8.78
N GLU A 12 2.03 1.02 9.90
CA GLU A 12 1.10 2.05 10.40
C GLU A 12 1.03 3.27 9.47
N SER A 13 2.19 3.67 8.92
CA SER A 13 2.28 4.77 7.95
C SER A 13 1.51 4.47 6.66
N LEU A 14 1.52 3.21 6.21
CA LEU A 14 0.81 2.78 5.01
C LEU A 14 -0.71 2.80 5.17
N ILE A 15 -1.23 2.45 6.35
CA ILE A 15 -2.67 2.60 6.66
C ILE A 15 -3.05 4.07 6.62
N THR A 16 -2.28 4.91 7.30
CA THR A 16 -2.51 6.35 7.34
C THR A 16 -2.50 6.95 5.94
N LEU A 17 -1.51 6.58 5.11
CA LEU A 17 -1.42 7.04 3.73
C LEU A 17 -2.59 6.54 2.86
N SER A 18 -3.08 5.33 3.10
CA SER A 18 -4.24 4.78 2.38
C SER A 18 -5.51 5.56 2.73
N ILE A 19 -5.72 5.90 4.00
CA ILE A 19 -6.85 6.72 4.44
C ILE A 19 -6.75 8.14 3.86
N VAL A 20 -5.58 8.78 3.98
CA VAL A 20 -5.35 10.13 3.44
C VAL A 20 -5.53 10.16 1.92
N GLY A 21 -5.00 9.17 1.20
CA GLY A 21 -5.18 9.02 -0.24
C GLY A 21 -6.66 8.86 -0.64
N LEU A 22 -7.43 8.09 0.13
CA LEU A 22 -8.87 7.94 -0.07
C LEU A 22 -9.59 9.29 0.14
N LEU A 23 -9.31 10.00 1.24
CA LEU A 23 -9.92 11.30 1.53
C LEU A 23 -9.58 12.34 0.46
N ILE A 24 -8.32 12.38 0.00
CA ILE A 24 -7.89 13.24 -1.11
C ILE A 24 -8.73 12.95 -2.35
N THR A 25 -8.94 11.67 -2.66
CA THR A 25 -9.67 11.27 -3.86
C THR A 25 -11.18 11.53 -3.77
N LEU A 26 -11.74 11.53 -2.55
CA LEU A 26 -13.16 11.77 -2.28
C LEU A 26 -13.54 13.26 -2.22
N PHE A 27 -12.70 14.09 -1.57
CA PHE A 27 -13.12 15.42 -1.11
C PHE A 27 -12.42 16.60 -1.78
N LEU A 28 -11.29 16.40 -2.47
CA LEU A 28 -10.75 17.47 -3.32
C LEU A 28 -11.64 17.61 -4.55
N LYS A 29 -12.35 18.73 -4.66
CA LYS A 29 -13.23 19.05 -5.80
C LYS A 29 -12.37 19.59 -6.95
N GLU A 30 -12.60 19.10 -8.16
CA GLU A 30 -11.82 19.50 -9.34
C GLU A 30 -12.07 20.96 -9.71
N SER A 31 -11.01 21.78 -9.69
CA SER A 31 -10.83 22.82 -10.69
C SER A 31 -9.80 22.30 -11.69
N GLY A 32 -10.22 22.15 -12.96
CA GLY A 32 -9.40 21.80 -14.13
C GLY A 32 -8.09 21.01 -13.91
N GLY A 33 -8.10 19.70 -14.13
CA GLY A 33 -6.89 18.86 -14.37
C GLY A 33 -5.92 18.63 -13.19
N GLY A 34 -5.95 19.44 -12.14
CA GLY A 34 -4.98 19.37 -11.03
C GLY A 34 -5.13 18.13 -10.13
N MET A 35 -6.36 17.66 -9.93
CA MET A 35 -6.67 16.53 -9.04
C MET A 35 -6.11 15.19 -9.54
N HIS A 36 -5.98 15.03 -10.86
CA HIS A 36 -5.42 13.84 -11.49
C HIS A 36 -3.94 13.66 -11.16
N ARG A 37 -3.18 14.76 -11.09
CA ARG A 37 -1.75 14.72 -10.80
C ARG A 37 -1.47 14.35 -9.34
N ALA A 38 -2.23 14.91 -8.40
CA ALA A 38 -2.08 14.64 -6.97
C ALA A 38 -2.40 13.18 -6.62
N SER A 39 -3.51 12.64 -7.16
CA SER A 39 -3.92 11.24 -6.93
C SER A 39 -2.91 10.25 -7.52
N LEU A 40 -2.36 10.56 -8.71
CA LEU A 40 -1.29 9.76 -9.33
C LEU A 40 0.02 9.80 -8.52
N ILE A 41 0.39 10.97 -7.99
CA ILE A 41 1.57 11.11 -7.14
C ILE A 41 1.37 10.30 -5.85
N ALA A 42 0.21 10.42 -5.20
CA ALA A 42 -0.14 9.65 -4.02
C ALA A 42 -0.09 8.14 -4.29
N LEU A 43 -0.65 7.67 -5.41
CA LEU A 43 -0.60 6.26 -5.81
C LEU A 43 0.84 5.77 -6.03
N ARG A 44 1.72 6.60 -6.62
CA ARG A 44 3.14 6.26 -6.81
C ARG A 44 3.88 6.14 -5.48
N ILE A 45 3.69 7.10 -4.58
CA ILE A 45 4.29 7.08 -3.24
C ILE A 45 3.81 5.84 -2.48
N TRP A 46 2.51 5.54 -2.56
CA TRP A 46 1.92 4.37 -1.94
C TRP A 46 2.52 3.05 -2.46
N VAL A 47 2.67 2.89 -3.78
CA VAL A 47 3.32 1.69 -4.37
C VAL A 47 4.77 1.52 -3.88
N ILE A 48 5.53 2.62 -3.79
CA ILE A 48 6.92 2.57 -3.31
C ILE A 48 6.97 2.13 -1.85
N LEU A 49 6.20 2.78 -0.98
CA LEU A 49 6.18 2.46 0.45
C LEU A 49 5.68 1.03 0.72
N LEU A 50 4.67 0.57 -0.04
CA LEU A 50 4.17 -0.79 0.06
C LEU A 50 5.24 -1.82 -0.33
N SER A 51 6.04 -1.52 -1.37
CA SER A 51 7.13 -2.39 -1.82
C SER A 51 8.27 -2.45 -0.80
N VAL A 52 8.61 -1.31 -0.19
CA VAL A 52 9.59 -1.24 0.91
C VAL A 52 9.09 -2.04 2.11
N GLN A 53 7.83 -1.90 2.48
CA GLN A 53 7.24 -2.65 3.58
C GLN A 53 7.29 -4.16 3.33
N TRP A 54 6.91 -4.61 2.14
CA TRP A 54 7.01 -6.02 1.76
C TRP A 54 8.45 -6.54 1.86
N LEU A 55 9.42 -5.78 1.34
CA LEU A 55 10.84 -6.17 1.40
C LEU A 55 11.34 -6.29 2.84
N LEU A 56 10.96 -5.36 3.72
CA LEU A 56 11.29 -5.42 5.14
C LEU A 56 10.62 -6.62 5.83
N GLY A 57 9.37 -6.94 5.48
CA GLY A 57 8.68 -8.13 5.98
C GLY A 57 9.37 -9.43 5.58
N VAL A 58 9.85 -9.51 4.34
CA VAL A 58 10.65 -10.65 3.84
C VAL A 58 12.00 -10.74 4.56
N ILE A 59 12.74 -9.64 4.68
CA ILE A 59 14.01 -9.59 5.41
C ILE A 59 13.80 -10.04 6.87
N THR A 60 12.74 -9.54 7.51
CA THR A 60 12.33 -9.92 8.86
C THR A 60 12.13 -11.43 8.90
N TYR A 61 11.27 -12.01 8.04
CA TYR A 61 11.02 -13.46 8.00
C TYR A 61 12.31 -14.31 7.88
N PHE A 62 13.27 -13.90 7.03
CA PHE A 62 14.54 -14.62 6.86
C PHE A 62 15.56 -14.38 7.97
N ALA A 63 15.46 -13.26 8.70
CA ALA A 63 16.34 -12.92 9.82
C ALA A 63 16.00 -13.69 11.11
N TYR A 64 14.76 -14.20 11.26
CA TYR A 64 14.38 -15.00 12.42
C TYR A 64 14.72 -16.50 12.23
N PRO A 65 15.20 -17.17 13.30
CA PRO A 65 15.47 -18.60 13.27
C PRO A 65 14.18 -19.39 13.01
N ALA A 66 14.30 -20.58 12.39
CA ALA A 66 13.17 -21.35 11.86
C ALA A 66 12.02 -21.59 12.86
N GLY A 67 12.32 -21.73 14.17
CA GLY A 67 11.33 -21.92 15.23
C GLY A 67 10.62 -20.64 15.72
N ALA A 68 11.04 -19.46 15.27
CA ALA A 68 10.48 -18.17 15.66
C ALA A 68 10.04 -17.32 14.44
N ARG A 69 9.89 -17.96 13.27
CA ARG A 69 9.44 -17.26 12.06
C ARG A 69 7.96 -16.91 12.15
N PRO A 70 7.57 -15.67 11.79
CA PRO A 70 6.17 -15.31 11.67
C PRO A 70 5.49 -16.12 10.55
N SER A 71 4.17 -16.19 10.55
CA SER A 71 3.38 -16.95 9.57
C SER A 71 3.72 -16.56 8.12
N LEU A 72 3.88 -17.56 7.24
CA LEU A 72 4.05 -17.36 5.78
C LEU A 72 2.82 -16.73 5.11
N ALA A 73 1.65 -16.78 5.77
CA ALA A 73 0.43 -16.19 5.23
C ALA A 73 0.57 -14.68 5.00
N HIS A 74 1.25 -13.97 5.90
CA HIS A 74 1.42 -12.53 5.81
C HIS A 74 2.31 -12.10 4.61
N PRO A 75 3.52 -12.66 4.39
CA PRO A 75 4.32 -12.39 3.20
C PRO A 75 3.63 -12.73 1.88
N LEU A 76 2.88 -13.84 1.82
CA LEU A 76 2.16 -14.26 0.62
C LEU A 76 1.04 -13.28 0.27
N LEU A 77 0.22 -12.91 1.26
CA LEU A 77 -0.82 -11.89 1.09
C LEU A 77 -0.21 -10.57 0.60
N MET A 78 0.85 -10.10 1.25
CA MET A 78 1.51 -8.83 0.86
C MET A 78 2.08 -8.88 -0.56
N THR A 79 2.57 -10.03 -1.01
CA THR A 79 3.02 -10.21 -2.40
C THR A 79 1.89 -9.99 -3.40
N ALA A 80 0.71 -10.58 -3.14
CA ALA A 80 -0.47 -10.40 -3.98
C ALA A 80 -0.92 -8.94 -4.02
N VAL A 81 -0.89 -8.25 -2.87
CA VAL A 81 -1.26 -6.83 -2.76
C VAL A 81 -0.29 -5.94 -3.54
N VAL A 82 1.03 -6.15 -3.39
CA VAL A 82 2.06 -5.39 -4.15
C VAL A 82 1.87 -5.59 -5.65
N ALA A 83 1.62 -6.81 -6.12
CA ALA A 83 1.40 -7.08 -7.54
C ALA A 83 0.14 -6.37 -8.07
N ALA A 84 -0.97 -6.47 -7.35
CA ALA A 84 -2.22 -5.79 -7.71
C ALA A 84 -2.05 -4.26 -7.77
N ALA A 85 -1.33 -3.69 -6.81
CA ALA A 85 -1.00 -2.27 -6.75
C ALA A 85 -0.24 -1.79 -8.00
N HIS A 86 0.76 -2.54 -8.45
CA HIS A 86 1.53 -2.23 -9.66
C HIS A 86 0.68 -2.31 -10.92
N MET A 87 -0.13 -3.37 -11.06
CA MET A 87 -1.04 -3.53 -12.19
C MET A 87 -2.03 -2.36 -12.27
N LEU A 88 -2.57 -1.96 -11.12
CA LEU A 88 -3.52 -0.84 -11.02
C LEU A 88 -2.85 0.49 -11.39
N ALA A 89 -1.65 0.76 -10.86
CA ALA A 89 -0.89 1.96 -11.22
C ALA A 89 -0.61 2.03 -12.73
N GLY A 90 -0.32 0.89 -13.37
CA GLY A 90 -0.19 0.79 -14.82
C GLY A 90 -1.49 1.11 -15.57
N LYS A 91 -2.64 0.63 -15.08
CA LYS A 91 -3.96 0.90 -15.68
C LYS A 91 -4.38 2.36 -15.52
N VAL A 92 -4.18 2.95 -14.33
CA VAL A 92 -4.49 4.36 -14.04
C VAL A 92 -3.68 5.30 -14.94
N ARG A 93 -2.43 4.95 -15.29
CA ARG A 93 -1.62 5.73 -16.25
C ARG A 93 -2.18 5.71 -17.68
N LYS A 94 -2.84 4.63 -18.08
CA LYS A 94 -3.34 4.43 -19.45
C LYS A 94 -4.75 5.00 -19.67
N ALA A 95 -5.58 5.02 -18.64
CA ALA A 95 -6.95 5.54 -18.69
C ALA A 95 -7.19 6.56 -17.57
N PRO A 96 -6.80 7.83 -17.78
CA PRO A 96 -6.84 8.89 -16.77
C PRO A 96 -8.21 9.12 -16.14
N GLU A 97 -9.27 9.13 -16.96
CA GLU A 97 -10.64 9.40 -16.52
C GLU A 97 -11.21 8.28 -15.65
N THR A 98 -10.85 7.02 -15.94
CA THR A 98 -11.15 5.86 -15.09
C THR A 98 -10.28 5.83 -13.83
N GLY A 99 -9.21 6.64 -13.81
CA GLY A 99 -8.17 6.64 -12.80
C GLY A 99 -8.63 7.00 -11.39
N ARG A 100 -9.65 7.85 -11.24
CA ARG A 100 -10.16 8.27 -9.93
C ARG A 100 -10.84 7.11 -9.19
N ASN A 101 -11.77 6.43 -9.86
CA ASN A 101 -12.50 5.31 -9.25
C ASN A 101 -11.57 4.14 -8.93
N LEU A 102 -10.59 3.90 -9.79
CA LEU A 102 -9.55 2.91 -9.56
C LEU A 102 -8.67 3.28 -8.35
N ALA A 103 -8.25 4.55 -8.22
CA ALA A 103 -7.49 5.03 -7.06
C ALA A 103 -8.30 4.92 -5.76
N MET A 104 -9.58 5.31 -5.76
CA MET A 104 -10.47 5.14 -4.60
C MET A 104 -10.57 3.67 -4.18
N GLY A 105 -10.84 2.77 -5.13
CA GLY A 105 -10.90 1.34 -4.87
C GLY A 105 -9.58 0.79 -4.34
N ALA A 106 -8.45 1.26 -4.88
CA ALA A 106 -7.11 0.90 -4.40
C ALA A 106 -6.93 1.25 -2.92
N PHE A 107 -7.17 2.52 -2.57
CA PHE A 107 -6.93 3.04 -1.24
C PHE A 107 -7.88 2.43 -0.20
N ALA A 108 -9.16 2.25 -0.56
CA ALA A 108 -10.12 1.59 0.30
C ALA A 108 -9.76 0.12 0.54
N ALA A 109 -9.46 -0.65 -0.52
CA ALA A 109 -9.08 -2.06 -0.38
C ALA A 109 -7.74 -2.22 0.37
N ALA A 110 -6.77 -1.34 0.11
CA ALA A 110 -5.49 -1.32 0.79
C ALA A 110 -5.63 -1.10 2.30
N ALA A 111 -6.44 -0.11 2.72
CA ALA A 111 -6.66 0.15 4.14
C ALA A 111 -7.25 -1.07 4.86
N VAL A 112 -8.23 -1.75 4.24
CA VAL A 112 -8.85 -2.97 4.79
C VAL A 112 -7.84 -4.12 4.86
N LEU A 113 -7.08 -4.35 3.79
CA LEU A 113 -6.12 -5.46 3.74
C LEU A 113 -4.94 -5.24 4.68
N MET A 114 -4.47 -4.00 4.83
CA MET A 114 -3.43 -3.67 5.80
C MET A 114 -3.93 -3.81 7.22
N TRP A 115 -5.18 -3.42 7.51
CA TRP A 115 -5.80 -3.66 8.81
C TRP A 115 -5.82 -5.16 9.15
N ILE A 116 -6.31 -6.00 8.23
CA ILE A 116 -6.29 -7.46 8.40
C ILE A 116 -4.84 -7.96 8.56
N GLY A 117 -3.93 -7.47 7.73
CA GLY A 117 -2.52 -7.84 7.75
C GLY A 117 -1.82 -7.56 9.07
N ILE A 118 -2.17 -6.45 9.75
CA ILE A 118 -1.67 -6.11 11.09
C ILE A 118 -2.21 -7.09 12.14
N GLN A 119 -3.47 -7.53 12.04
CA GLN A 119 -4.05 -8.49 12.99
C GLN A 119 -3.48 -9.92 12.83
N LEU A 120 -2.76 -10.19 11.74
CA LEU A 120 -2.17 -11.50 11.43
C LEU A 120 -0.68 -11.61 11.78
N VAL A 121 -0.07 -10.54 12.28
CA VAL A 121 1.32 -10.46 12.74
C VAL A 121 1.33 -10.39 14.26
#